data_AF-A0A349D086-F1
#
_entry.id   AF-A0A349D086-F1
#
_cell.length_a   1.000
_cell.length_b   1.000
_cell.length_c   1.000
_cell.angle_alpha   90.00
_cell.angle_beta   90.00
_cell.angle_gamma   90.00
#
_symmetry.space_group_name_H-M   'P 1'
#
loop_
_entity.id
_entity.type
_entity.pdbx_description
1 polymer ?
#
loop_
_entity_poly.entity_id
_entity_poly.type
_entity_poly.pdbx_seq_one_letter_code
_entity_poly.pdbx_strand_id
1 'polypeptide(L)'
;MPYRNIEPVSKQLTIVVGLTVVGFMAFGLALSYYRNVLFDQRLETIRGQNDLLKQDMVLGYRSLEYYRSSQYKDKYAKENLGLLNPGEKVLILKKQAAPLLAEDLEATAATAQREAAFFEHLRMIPIFEHWSLYLFHRDKVEELKKGL
;
A
#
# COMPACT_ATOMS: atom_id res chain seq x y z
N MET A 1 -79.50 -4.35 -8.85
CA MET A 1 -78.67 -3.63 -7.85
C MET A 1 -77.32 -4.33 -7.78
N PRO A 2 -76.19 -3.70 -8.15
CA PRO A 2 -74.91 -4.37 -8.10
C PRO A 2 -74.31 -4.21 -6.69
N TYR A 3 -74.03 -5.33 -6.04
CA TYR A 3 -73.23 -5.38 -4.81
C TYR A 3 -71.82 -4.87 -5.12
N ARG A 4 -71.48 -3.67 -4.65
CA ARG A 4 -70.09 -3.20 -4.61
C ARG A 4 -69.37 -4.01 -3.53
N ASN A 5 -68.58 -4.98 -3.95
CA ASN A 5 -67.54 -5.60 -3.12
C ASN A 5 -66.46 -4.54 -2.84
N ILE A 6 -66.75 -3.68 -1.87
CA ILE A 6 -65.74 -2.87 -1.18
C ILE A 6 -65.00 -3.85 -0.28
N GLU A 7 -63.92 -4.45 -0.82
CA GLU A 7 -62.90 -5.01 0.06
C GLU A 7 -62.54 -3.94 1.11
N PRO A 8 -62.37 -4.30 2.39
CA PRO A 8 -62.12 -3.31 3.41
C PRO A 8 -60.79 -2.64 3.07
N VAL A 9 -60.83 -1.32 2.86
CA VAL A 9 -59.68 -0.47 2.48
C VAL A 9 -58.44 -0.74 3.36
N SER A 10 -58.66 -1.19 4.59
CA SER A 10 -57.61 -1.63 5.52
C SER A 10 -56.76 -2.81 5.03
N LYS A 11 -57.34 -3.79 4.30
CA LYS A 11 -56.58 -4.92 3.73
C LYS A 11 -55.65 -4.47 2.62
N GLN A 12 -56.15 -3.64 1.70
CA GLN A 12 -55.34 -3.09 0.60
C GLN A 12 -54.22 -2.21 1.14
N LEU A 13 -54.50 -1.37 2.15
CA LEU A 13 -53.48 -0.54 2.81
C LEU A 13 -52.38 -1.40 3.45
N THR A 14 -52.75 -2.46 4.16
CA THR A 14 -51.79 -3.36 4.82
C THR A 14 -50.89 -4.07 3.80
N ILE A 15 -51.44 -4.49 2.66
CA ILE A 15 -50.66 -5.12 1.59
C ILE A 15 -49.67 -4.12 0.98
N VAL A 16 -50.10 -2.88 0.71
CA VAL A 16 -49.23 -1.84 0.15
C VAL A 16 -48.10 -1.47 1.13
N VAL A 17 -48.42 -1.34 2.43
CA VAL A 17 -47.41 -1.08 3.47
C VAL A 17 -46.45 -2.26 3.62
N GLY A 18 -46.96 -3.50 3.60
CA GLY A 18 -46.10 -4.69 3.65
C GLY A 18 -45.16 -4.77 2.44
N LEU A 19 -45.68 -4.52 1.23
CA LEU A 19 -44.89 -4.55 0.00
C LEU A 19 -43.79 -3.48 0.00
N THR A 20 -44.11 -2.28 0.48
CA THR A 20 -43.13 -1.17 0.55
C THR A 20 -42.01 -1.49 1.54
N VAL A 21 -42.32 -2.01 2.73
CA VAL A 21 -41.30 -2.42 3.72
C VAL A 21 -40.38 -3.50 3.15
N VAL A 22 -40.95 -4.54 2.53
CA VAL A 22 -40.15 -5.61 1.90
C VAL A 22 -39.29 -5.05 0.76
N GLY A 23 -39.84 -4.14 -0.06
CA GLY A 23 -39.09 -3.45 -1.11
C GLY A 23 -37.90 -2.64 -0.57
N PHE A 24 -38.11 -1.88 0.51
CA PHE A 24 -37.04 -1.14 1.18
C PHE A 24 -35.95 -2.04 1.77
N MET A 25 -36.33 -3.17 2.36
CA MET A 25 -35.36 -4.16 2.86
C MET A 25 -34.53 -4.76 1.71
N ALA A 26 -35.18 -5.18 0.63
CA ALA A 26 -34.49 -5.71 -0.54
C ALA A 26 -33.55 -4.68 -1.18
N PHE A 27 -33.99 -3.42 -1.28
CA PHE A 27 -33.16 -2.32 -1.77
C PHE A 27 -31.96 -2.04 -0.86
N GLY A 28 -32.15 -2.05 0.46
CA GLY A 28 -31.07 -1.89 1.44
C GLY A 28 -30.02 -3.00 1.33
N LEU A 29 -30.46 -4.25 1.16
CA LEU A 29 -29.56 -5.39 0.95
C LEU A 29 -28.77 -5.24 -0.37
N ALA A 30 -29.43 -4.86 -1.46
CA ALA A 30 -28.78 -4.63 -2.75
C ALA A 30 -27.71 -3.52 -2.67
N LEU A 31 -28.02 -2.40 -2.01
CA LEU A 31 -27.07 -1.31 -1.80
C LEU A 31 -25.88 -1.73 -0.93
N SER A 32 -26.13 -2.50 0.13
CA SER A 32 -25.08 -3.04 1.00
C SER A 32 -24.15 -3.97 0.23
N TYR A 33 -24.71 -4.86 -0.60
CA TYR A 33 -23.94 -5.77 -1.43
C TYR A 33 -23.09 -5.01 -2.47
N TYR A 34 -23.68 -4.04 -3.18
CA TYR A 34 -22.97 -3.20 -4.14
C TYR A 34 -21.77 -2.49 -3.50
N ARG A 35 -21.98 -1.92 -2.30
CA ARG A 35 -20.92 -1.26 -1.55
C ARG A 35 -19.80 -2.24 -1.18
N ASN A 36 -20.15 -3.44 -0.75
CA ASN A 36 -19.17 -4.47 -0.37
C ASN A 36 -18.30 -4.88 -1.56
N VAL A 37 -18.89 -5.16 -2.72
CA VAL A 37 -18.14 -5.53 -3.94
C VAL A 37 -17.21 -4.40 -4.38
N LEU A 38 -17.65 -3.14 -4.31
CA LEU A 38 -16.81 -2.00 -4.64
C LEU A 38 -15.64 -1.86 -3.67
N PHE A 39 -15.84 -2.15 -2.38
CA PHE A 39 -14.76 -2.16 -1.39
C PHE A 39 -13.75 -3.27 -1.64
N ASP A 40 -14.21 -4.49 -1.96
CA ASP A 40 -13.33 -5.62 -2.26
C ASP A 40 -12.44 -5.35 -3.47
N GLN A 41 -13.00 -4.76 -4.54
CA GLN A 41 -12.23 -4.36 -5.73
C GLN A 41 -11.17 -3.29 -5.42
N ARG A 42 -11.50 -2.34 -4.54
CA ARG A 42 -10.55 -1.30 -4.11
C ARG A 42 -9.41 -1.90 -3.29
N LEU A 43 -9.72 -2.81 -2.37
CA LEU A 43 -8.73 -3.54 -1.59
C LEU A 43 -7.79 -4.36 -2.47
N GLU A 44 -8.33 -5.07 -3.45
CA GLU A 44 -7.54 -5.87 -4.40
C GLU A 44 -6.61 -4.98 -5.23
N THR A 45 -7.10 -3.84 -5.72
CA THR A 45 -6.30 -2.86 -6.46
C THR A 45 -5.14 -2.32 -5.60
N ILE A 46 -5.41 -1.94 -4.34
CA ILE A 46 -4.39 -1.41 -3.43
C ILE A 46 -3.35 -2.48 -3.10
N ARG A 47 -3.76 -3.73 -2.87
CA ARG A 47 -2.84 -4.85 -2.64
C ARG A 47 -1.94 -5.07 -3.85
N GLY A 48 -2.51 -5.11 -5.06
CA GLY A 48 -1.75 -5.24 -6.30
C GLY A 48 -0.73 -4.10 -6.48
N GLN A 49 -1.12 -2.86 -6.20
CA GLN A 49 -0.20 -1.72 -6.24
C GLN A 49 0.93 -1.83 -5.21
N ASN A 50 0.65 -2.33 -4.01
CA ASN A 50 1.66 -2.52 -2.97
C ASN A 50 2.68 -3.60 -3.34
N ASP A 51 2.21 -4.71 -3.93
CA ASP A 51 3.08 -5.79 -4.37
C ASP A 51 3.97 -5.38 -5.54
N LEU A 52 3.44 -4.62 -6.49
CA LEU A 52 4.24 -4.00 -7.56
C LEU A 52 5.30 -3.07 -6.99
N LEU A 53 4.93 -2.20 -6.04
CA LEU A 53 5.87 -1.27 -5.42
C LEU A 53 7.02 -1.99 -4.70
N LYS A 54 6.72 -3.10 -4.01
CA LYS A 54 7.75 -3.94 -3.37
C LYS A 54 8.70 -4.54 -4.40
N GLN A 55 8.19 -5.03 -5.53
CA GLN A 55 9.03 -5.57 -6.59
C GLN A 55 9.93 -4.48 -7.20
N ASP A 56 9.39 -3.30 -7.45
CA ASP A 56 10.14 -2.15 -7.96
C ASP A 56 11.24 -1.71 -6.98
N MET A 57 10.97 -1.73 -5.68
CA MET A 57 11.99 -1.47 -4.66
C MET A 57 13.13 -2.49 -4.75
N VAL A 58 12.83 -3.78 -4.80
CA VAL A 58 13.86 -4.84 -4.89
C VAL A 58 14.72 -4.69 -6.16
N LEU A 59 14.09 -4.44 -7.30
CA LEU A 59 14.80 -4.20 -8.57
C LEU A 59 15.63 -2.91 -8.52
N GLY A 60 15.07 -1.84 -7.94
CA GLY A 60 15.74 -0.57 -7.72
C GLY A 60 17.01 -0.73 -6.89
N TYR A 61 16.92 -1.37 -5.72
CA TYR A 61 18.07 -1.63 -4.86
C TYR A 61 19.16 -2.44 -5.58
N ARG A 62 18.76 -3.49 -6.31
CA ARG A 62 19.70 -4.32 -7.09
C ARG A 62 20.40 -3.54 -8.21
N SER A 63 19.67 -2.65 -8.89
CA SER A 63 20.28 -1.79 -9.92
C SER A 63 21.23 -0.76 -9.32
N LEU A 64 20.87 -0.16 -8.18
CA LEU A 64 21.71 0.79 -7.46
C LEU A 64 23.00 0.14 -6.99
N GLU A 65 22.92 -1.09 -6.47
CA GLU A 65 24.07 -1.89 -6.09
C GLU A 65 24.99 -2.16 -7.30
N TYR A 66 24.41 -2.51 -8.45
CA TYR A 66 25.16 -2.69 -9.70
C TYR A 66 25.91 -1.42 -10.11
N TYR A 67 25.25 -0.24 -10.12
CA TYR A 67 25.89 1.02 -10.47
C TYR A 67 26.96 1.46 -9.48
N ARG A 68 26.79 1.12 -8.19
CA ARG A 68 27.80 1.39 -7.15
C ARG A 68 28.98 0.43 -7.20
N SER A 69 28.82 -0.75 -7.81
CA SER A 69 29.85 -1.78 -7.89
C SER A 69 31.13 -1.26 -8.56
N SER A 70 32.28 -1.76 -8.09
CA SER A 70 33.57 -1.45 -8.72
C SER A 70 33.65 -1.95 -10.17
N GLN A 71 32.91 -3.02 -10.50
CA GLN A 71 32.83 -3.58 -11.84
C GLN A 71 32.16 -2.62 -12.83
N TYR A 72 31.06 -1.97 -12.43
CA TYR A 72 30.42 -0.96 -13.27
C TYR A 72 31.31 0.27 -13.46
N LYS A 73 31.98 0.73 -12.39
CA LYS A 73 32.91 1.86 -12.46
C LYS A 73 34.09 1.58 -13.39
N ASP A 74 34.66 0.38 -13.35
CA ASP A 74 35.74 -0.04 -14.25
C ASP A 74 35.27 -0.10 -15.71
N LYS A 75 34.09 -0.70 -15.97
CA LYS A 75 33.49 -0.71 -17.30
C LYS A 75 33.27 0.72 -17.84
N TYR A 76 32.66 1.58 -17.03
CA TYR A 76 32.37 2.96 -17.40
C TYR A 76 33.63 3.79 -17.63
N ALA A 77 34.70 3.57 -16.85
CA ALA A 77 35.99 4.22 -17.06
C ALA A 77 36.64 3.78 -18.38
N LYS A 78 36.64 2.47 -18.69
CA LYS A 78 37.16 1.93 -19.95
C LYS A 78 36.40 2.44 -21.17
N GLU A 79 35.08 2.56 -21.09
CA GLU A 79 34.23 3.15 -22.14
C GLU A 79 34.56 4.63 -22.37
N ASN A 80 34.66 5.44 -21.30
CA ASN A 80 34.95 6.87 -21.42
C ASN A 80 36.37 7.18 -21.89
N LEU A 81 37.35 6.35 -21.52
CA LEU A 81 38.74 6.56 -21.91
C LEU A 81 39.05 6.00 -23.32
N GLY A 82 38.08 5.37 -24.00
CA GLY A 82 38.26 4.82 -25.34
C GLY A 82 39.21 3.61 -25.41
N LEU A 83 39.55 3.01 -24.26
CA LEU A 83 40.43 1.83 -24.14
C LEU A 83 39.67 0.50 -24.31
N LEU A 84 38.48 0.54 -24.91
CA LEU A 84 37.68 -0.66 -25.11
C LEU A 84 38.33 -1.53 -26.21
N ASN A 85 39.09 -2.55 -25.81
CA ASN A 85 39.69 -3.48 -26.76
C ASN A 85 38.57 -4.34 -27.40
N PRO A 86 38.45 -4.39 -28.74
CA PRO A 86 37.43 -5.18 -29.40
C PRO A 86 37.71 -6.67 -29.17
N GLY A 87 36.91 -7.31 -28.29
CA GLY A 87 37.03 -8.73 -27.95
C GLY A 87 37.11 -9.07 -26.46
N GLU A 88 37.16 -8.07 -25.57
CA GLU A 88 37.14 -8.30 -24.11
C GLU A 88 35.74 -8.79 -23.67
N LYS A 89 35.59 -10.11 -23.44
CA LYS A 89 34.39 -10.66 -22.78
C LYS A 89 34.44 -10.31 -21.30
N VAL A 90 33.70 -9.28 -20.90
CA VAL A 90 33.46 -8.98 -19.48
C VAL A 90 32.61 -10.11 -18.89
N LEU A 91 33.28 -11.10 -18.30
CA LEU A 91 32.66 -12.08 -17.44
C LEU A 91 32.28 -11.38 -16.14
N ILE A 92 31.02 -10.97 -16.02
CA ILE A 92 30.44 -10.53 -14.75
C ILE A 92 30.37 -11.78 -13.86
N LEU A 93 31.46 -12.04 -13.15
CA LEU A 93 31.40 -12.92 -11.99
C LEU A 93 30.44 -12.22 -11.03
N LYS A 94 29.21 -12.75 -10.96
CA LYS A 94 28.40 -12.64 -9.76
C LYS A 94 29.27 -13.22 -8.66
N LYS A 95 30.10 -12.39 -8.04
CA LYS A 95 30.52 -12.64 -6.68
C LYS A 95 29.18 -12.87 -6.00
N GLN A 96 28.91 -14.11 -5.58
CA GLN A 96 27.84 -14.35 -4.62
C GLN A 96 28.07 -13.24 -3.62
N ALA A 97 27.13 -12.28 -3.57
CA ALA A 97 27.20 -11.21 -2.61
C ALA A 97 27.57 -11.93 -1.33
N ALA A 98 28.76 -11.64 -0.78
CA ALA A 98 29.12 -12.19 0.51
C ALA A 98 27.86 -11.93 1.33
N PRO A 99 27.17 -12.97 1.82
CA PRO A 99 25.78 -12.84 2.23
C PRO A 99 25.78 -11.60 3.09
N LEU A 100 25.16 -10.52 2.60
CA LEU A 100 24.86 -9.38 3.46
C LEU A 100 24.18 -10.12 4.59
N LEU A 101 24.83 -10.16 5.75
CA LEU A 101 24.38 -10.96 6.89
C LEU A 101 22.88 -10.70 6.92
N ALA A 102 22.04 -11.74 6.95
CA ALA A 102 20.60 -11.54 6.84
C ALA A 102 20.15 -10.42 7.80
N GLU A 103 20.85 -10.28 8.92
CA GLU A 103 20.88 -9.15 9.86
C GLU A 103 21.00 -7.74 9.26
N ASP A 104 21.85 -7.44 8.28
CA ASP A 104 21.99 -6.09 7.68
C ASP A 104 20.82 -5.73 6.75
N LEU A 105 20.33 -6.71 5.98
CA LEU A 105 19.14 -6.53 5.14
C LEU A 105 17.86 -6.50 5.99
N GLU A 106 17.79 -7.31 7.04
CA GLU A 106 16.72 -7.27 8.03
C GLU A 106 16.78 -5.99 8.87
N ALA A 107 17.96 -5.49 9.23
CA ALA A 107 18.12 -4.24 9.98
C ALA A 107 17.71 -3.03 9.13
N THR A 108 18.09 -3.01 7.86
CA THR A 108 17.68 -1.94 6.93
C THR A 108 16.19 -2.04 6.59
N ALA A 109 15.63 -3.24 6.44
CA ALA A 109 14.19 -3.43 6.26
C ALA A 109 13.39 -3.09 7.52
N ALA A 110 13.88 -3.46 8.71
CA ALA A 110 13.24 -3.17 9.99
C ALA A 110 13.28 -1.67 10.32
N THR A 111 14.38 -0.98 10.02
CA THR A 111 14.44 0.48 10.16
C THR A 111 13.47 1.19 9.21
N ALA A 112 13.37 0.75 7.96
CA ALA A 112 12.39 1.27 7.00
C ALA A 112 10.93 1.01 7.45
N GLN A 113 10.65 -0.17 8.02
CA GLN A 113 9.32 -0.49 8.58
C GLN A 113 8.97 0.37 9.80
N ARG A 114 9.91 0.59 10.71
CA ARG A 114 9.73 1.47 11.88
C ARG A 114 9.47 2.92 11.46
N GLU A 115 10.20 3.42 10.47
CA GLU A 115 9.98 4.75 9.91
C GLU A 115 8.60 4.87 9.25
N ALA A 116 8.16 3.86 8.49
CA ALA A 116 6.82 3.83 7.90
C ALA A 116 5.71 3.85 8.95
N ALA A 117 5.84 3.03 10.00
CA ALA A 117 4.87 2.98 11.11
C ALA A 117 4.83 4.31 11.90
N PHE A 118 5.99 4.94 12.09
CA PHE A 118 6.08 6.29 12.67
C PHE A 118 5.33 7.33 11.83
N PHE A 119 5.50 7.32 10.50
CA PHE A 119 4.78 8.25 9.62
C PHE A 119 3.27 7.99 9.56
N GLU A 120 2.84 6.74 9.64
CA GLU A 120 1.41 6.41 9.78
C GLU A 120 0.82 6.96 11.07
N HIS A 121 1.53 6.81 12.18
CA HIS A 121 1.12 7.37 13.47
C HIS A 121 1.02 8.91 13.41
N LEU A 122 2.01 9.58 12.81
CA LEU A 122 2.01 11.03 12.61
C LEU A 122 0.85 11.54 11.75
N ARG A 123 0.34 10.73 10.81
CA ARG A 123 -0.81 11.09 9.96
C ARG A 123 -2.13 11.11 10.71
N MET A 124 -2.24 10.37 11.82
CA MET A 124 -3.44 10.34 12.66
C MET A 124 -3.49 11.52 13.64
N ILE A 125 -2.36 12.21 13.85
CA ILE A 125 -2.22 13.32 14.79
C ILE A 125 -2.61 14.65 14.10
N PRO A 126 -3.37 15.54 14.77
CA PRO A 126 -3.66 16.89 14.26
C PRO A 126 -2.38 17.71 13.98
N ILE A 127 -2.42 18.56 12.95
CA ILE A 127 -1.24 19.33 12.47
C ILE A 127 -0.61 20.17 13.60
N PHE A 128 -1.41 20.77 14.49
CA PHE A 128 -0.88 21.61 15.57
C PHE A 128 -0.09 20.81 16.61
N GLU A 129 -0.48 19.56 16.88
CA GLU A 129 0.24 18.67 17.79
C GLU A 129 1.57 18.23 17.17
N HIS A 130 1.61 18.09 15.84
CA HIS A 130 2.84 17.79 15.10
C HIS A 130 3.90 18.87 15.30
N TRP A 131 3.51 20.14 15.14
CA TRP A 131 4.40 21.28 15.37
C TRP A 131 4.79 21.41 16.84
N SER A 132 3.86 21.13 17.76
CA SER A 132 4.12 21.14 19.19
C SER A 132 5.17 20.08 19.59
N LEU A 133 5.03 18.85 19.08
CA LEU A 133 6.00 17.77 19.27
C LEU A 133 7.37 18.14 18.71
N TYR A 134 7.42 18.69 17.50
CA TYR A 134 8.68 19.05 16.84
C TYR A 134 9.43 20.19 17.54
N LEU A 135 8.71 21.21 18.03
CA LEU A 135 9.30 22.41 18.60
C LEU A 135 9.61 22.27 20.10
N PHE A 136 8.76 21.57 20.86
CA PHE A 136 8.84 21.56 22.33
C PHE A 136 9.17 20.18 22.92
N HIS A 137 9.06 19.10 22.16
CA HIS A 137 9.21 17.74 22.67
C HIS A 137 10.08 16.83 21.79
N ARG A 138 11.26 17.32 21.40
CA ARG A 138 12.23 16.55 20.61
C ARG A 138 12.61 15.21 21.25
N ASP A 139 12.68 15.15 22.58
CA ASP A 139 13.00 13.92 23.31
C ASP A 139 11.91 12.86 23.14
N LYS A 140 10.63 13.27 23.13
CA LYS A 140 9.49 12.36 22.89
C LYS A 140 9.46 11.88 21.44
N VAL A 141 9.93 12.68 20.49
CA VAL A 141 10.05 12.27 19.08
C VAL A 141 11.12 11.18 18.93
N GLU A 142 12.25 11.31 19.62
CA GLU A 142 13.26 10.24 19.64
C GLU A 142 12.78 8.98 20.37
N GLU A 143 12.01 9.14 21.45
CA GLU A 143 11.42 8.02 22.19
C GLU A 143 10.37 7.28 21.35
N LEU A 144 9.51 8.01 20.62
CA LEU A 144 8.56 7.43 19.66
C LEU A 144 9.26 6.71 18.50
N LYS A 145 10.42 7.23 18.04
CA LYS A 145 11.23 6.59 17.00
C LYS A 145 11.92 5.31 17.49
N LYS A 146 12.17 5.17 18.80
CA LYS A 146 12.81 4.00 19.42
C LYS A 146 11.81 2.99 19.99
N GLY A 147 10.61 3.42 20.34
CA GLY A 147 9.56 2.61 20.99
C GLY A 147 8.66 1.83 20.02
N LEU A 148 8.77 2.07 18.71
CA LEU A 148 8.13 1.33 17.62
C LEU A 148 9.17 0.59 16.78
#